data_AF-A0A4R8DNY4-F1
#
_entry.id   AF-A0A4R8DNY4-F1
#
_cell.length_a   1.000
_cell.length_b   1.000
_cell.length_c   1.000
_cell.angle_alpha   90.00
_cell.angle_beta   90.00
_cell.angle_gamma   90.00
#
_symmetry.space_group_name_H-M   'P 1'
#
loop_
_entity.id
_entity.type
_entity.pdbx_description
1 polymer ?
#
loop_
_entity_poly.entity_id
_entity_poly.type
_entity_poly.pdbx_seq_one_letter_code
_entity_poly.pdbx_strand_id
1 'polypeptide(L)'
;MKPFFWTLSLLAFTLVSRAQQANALIKKGNEAYKQQQFDKAAEAYKSALDKQPTSEIGQYNLGNALYKGKKLDEAATAYDKVAKSTKDRDFQQKAYYNEGVTLQQQQKLPECIDAYKNALKINPEDQDARFNLQKALAQQQQQQQQKQQQQQPKQKQKQQKQQQQQQQQQPQQQQSKLTKQQAEQLLKAMEQKEKDLQEKMEKAHATPQQPEKDW
;
A
#
# COMPACT_ATOMS: atom_id res chain seq x y z
N MET A 1 -14.85 -65.74 -13.68
CA MET A 1 -15.64 -64.51 -13.96
C MET A 1 -16.90 -64.62 -13.09
N LYS A 2 -17.26 -63.77 -12.12
CA LYS A 2 -17.21 -62.31 -11.98
C LYS A 2 -17.28 -61.96 -10.47
N PRO A 3 -16.31 -61.25 -9.87
CA PRO A 3 -16.50 -60.61 -8.55
C PRO A 3 -16.46 -59.07 -8.61
N PHE A 4 -16.64 -58.46 -9.80
CA PHE A 4 -16.48 -57.01 -9.96
C PHE A 4 -17.77 -56.20 -9.73
N PHE A 5 -18.95 -56.84 -9.70
CA PHE A 5 -20.23 -56.14 -9.63
C PHE A 5 -20.71 -55.82 -8.20
N TRP A 6 -20.28 -56.56 -7.17
CA TRP A 6 -20.73 -56.36 -5.79
C TRP A 6 -20.02 -55.20 -5.10
N THR A 7 -18.73 -54.99 -5.37
CA THR A 7 -17.95 -53.87 -4.81
C THR A 7 -18.40 -52.51 -5.35
N LEU A 8 -18.80 -52.44 -6.62
CA LEU A 8 -19.30 -51.22 -7.25
C LEU A 8 -20.65 -50.78 -6.67
N SER A 9 -21.51 -51.74 -6.30
CA SER A 9 -22.84 -51.47 -5.72
C SER A 9 -22.75 -50.95 -4.26
N LEU A 10 -21.86 -51.53 -3.44
CA LEU A 10 -21.60 -51.04 -2.07
C LEU A 10 -20.98 -49.63 -2.08
N LEU A 11 -20.05 -49.34 -2.99
CA LEU A 11 -19.44 -48.02 -3.08
C LEU A 11 -20.48 -46.94 -3.46
N ALA A 12 -21.35 -47.23 -4.43
CA ALA A 12 -22.41 -46.32 -4.84
C ALA A 12 -23.42 -46.02 -3.70
N PHE A 13 -23.77 -47.02 -2.89
CA PHE A 13 -24.69 -46.84 -1.76
C PHE A 13 -24.12 -45.94 -0.65
N THR A 14 -22.82 -46.05 -0.35
CA THR A 14 -22.15 -45.20 0.65
C THR A 14 -22.02 -43.73 0.21
N LEU A 15 -21.86 -43.47 -1.09
CA LEU A 15 -21.80 -42.11 -1.62
C LEU A 15 -23.18 -41.41 -1.61
N VAL A 16 -24.24 -42.13 -1.96
CA VAL A 16 -25.62 -41.59 -1.94
C VAL A 16 -26.04 -41.20 -0.52
N SER A 17 -25.73 -42.04 0.47
CA SER A 17 -26.04 -41.75 1.88
C SER A 17 -25.26 -40.54 2.42
N ARG A 18 -23.99 -40.38 2.06
CA ARG A 18 -23.19 -39.19 2.42
C ARG A 18 -23.74 -37.90 1.80
N ALA A 19 -24.09 -37.93 0.51
CA ALA A 19 -24.67 -36.78 -0.18
C ALA A 19 -26.04 -36.38 0.43
N GLN A 20 -26.87 -37.36 0.79
CA GLN A 20 -28.15 -37.11 1.46
C GLN A 20 -27.95 -36.46 2.84
N GLN A 21 -26.98 -36.94 3.63
CA GLN A 21 -26.63 -36.33 4.92
C GLN A 21 -26.10 -34.90 4.76
N ALA A 22 -25.22 -34.65 3.79
CA ALA A 22 -24.72 -33.31 3.48
C ALA A 22 -25.86 -32.35 3.13
N ASN A 23 -26.81 -32.78 2.28
CA ASN A 23 -27.97 -31.98 1.91
C ASN A 23 -28.88 -31.66 3.10
N ALA A 24 -29.08 -32.61 4.03
CA ALA A 24 -29.84 -32.36 5.25
C ALA A 24 -29.15 -31.31 6.15
N LEU A 25 -27.83 -31.37 6.26
CA LEU A 25 -27.03 -30.39 7.02
C LEU A 25 -27.05 -29.01 6.36
N ILE A 26 -26.98 -28.92 5.02
CA ILE A 26 -27.16 -27.66 4.29
C ILE A 26 -28.53 -27.07 4.56
N LYS A 27 -29.62 -27.86 4.53
CA LYS A 27 -30.96 -27.38 4.87
C LYS A 27 -31.03 -26.83 6.30
N LYS A 28 -30.42 -27.53 7.27
CA LYS A 28 -30.31 -27.06 8.66
C LYS A 28 -29.55 -25.73 8.74
N GLY A 29 -28.44 -25.61 8.01
CA GLY A 29 -27.67 -24.37 7.93
C GLY A 29 -28.48 -23.21 7.32
N ASN A 30 -29.26 -23.49 6.26
CA ASN A 30 -30.13 -22.50 5.62
C ASN A 30 -31.21 -22.01 6.60
N GLU A 31 -31.78 -22.91 7.40
CA GLU A 31 -32.77 -22.55 8.42
C GLU A 31 -32.16 -21.68 9.52
N ALA A 32 -31.01 -22.06 10.07
CA ALA A 32 -30.28 -21.24 11.03
C ALA A 32 -29.90 -19.86 10.46
N TYR A 33 -29.51 -19.81 9.17
CA TYR A 33 -29.18 -18.55 8.48
C TYR A 33 -30.40 -17.63 8.35
N LYS A 34 -31.57 -18.18 8.00
CA LYS A 34 -32.84 -17.42 7.95
C LYS A 34 -33.21 -16.83 9.32
N GLN A 35 -32.94 -17.58 10.39
CA GLN A 35 -33.09 -17.13 11.78
C GLN A 35 -31.98 -16.19 12.25
N GLN A 36 -31.07 -15.78 11.36
CA GLN A 36 -29.90 -14.94 11.65
C GLN A 36 -28.92 -15.54 12.66
N GLN A 37 -29.00 -16.85 12.91
CA GLN A 37 -28.07 -17.59 13.75
C GLN A 37 -26.84 -18.00 12.93
N PHE A 38 -26.04 -17.00 12.53
CA PHE A 38 -24.97 -17.16 11.55
C PHE A 38 -23.88 -18.14 11.98
N ASP A 39 -23.55 -18.20 13.28
CA ASP A 39 -22.57 -19.16 13.79
C ASP A 39 -23.05 -20.60 13.68
N LYS A 40 -24.30 -20.86 14.08
CA LYS A 40 -24.93 -22.19 13.93
C LYS A 40 -25.09 -22.58 12.46
N ALA A 41 -25.38 -21.60 11.59
CA ALA A 41 -25.43 -21.82 10.15
C ALA A 41 -24.06 -22.26 9.63
N ALA A 42 -22.99 -21.54 10.00
CA ALA A 42 -21.62 -21.88 9.62
C ALA A 42 -21.21 -23.27 10.13
N GLU A 43 -21.54 -23.63 11.37
CA GLU A 43 -21.29 -24.98 11.92
C GLU A 43 -22.00 -26.08 11.12
N ALA A 44 -23.27 -25.85 10.76
CA ALA A 44 -24.03 -26.80 9.96
C ALA A 44 -23.45 -26.96 8.55
N TYR A 45 -23.01 -25.87 7.91
CA TYR A 45 -22.33 -25.96 6.61
C TYR A 45 -20.96 -26.61 6.69
N LYS A 46 -20.16 -26.33 7.73
CA LYS A 46 -18.89 -27.04 7.99
C LYS A 46 -19.14 -28.55 8.15
N SER A 47 -20.15 -28.93 8.94
CA SER A 47 -20.56 -30.34 9.09
C SER A 47 -21.02 -30.97 7.77
N ALA A 48 -21.69 -30.21 6.90
CA ALA A 48 -22.07 -30.70 5.56
C ALA A 48 -20.83 -30.96 4.69
N LEU A 49 -19.84 -30.08 4.74
CA LEU A 49 -18.56 -30.22 4.03
C LEU A 49 -17.74 -31.40 4.55
N ASP A 50 -17.83 -31.76 5.84
CA ASP A 50 -17.20 -32.98 6.35
C ASP A 50 -17.80 -34.26 5.72
N LYS A 51 -19.09 -34.22 5.33
CA LYS A 51 -19.75 -35.33 4.63
C LYS A 51 -19.50 -35.30 3.13
N GLN A 52 -19.46 -34.11 2.55
CA GLN A 52 -19.22 -33.89 1.12
C GLN A 52 -18.29 -32.67 0.91
N PRO A 53 -16.96 -32.89 0.94
CA PRO A 53 -15.97 -31.80 0.84
C PRO A 53 -16.01 -31.01 -0.48
N THR A 54 -16.59 -31.60 -1.52
CA THR A 54 -16.72 -31.02 -2.86
C THR A 54 -18.01 -30.24 -3.06
N SER A 55 -18.84 -30.06 -2.02
CA SER A 55 -20.10 -29.32 -2.12
C SER A 55 -19.85 -27.82 -2.25
N GLU A 56 -19.89 -27.32 -3.49
CA GLU A 56 -19.74 -25.89 -3.78
C GLU A 56 -20.85 -25.05 -3.14
N ILE A 57 -22.09 -25.56 -3.09
CA ILE A 57 -23.22 -24.93 -2.40
C ILE A 57 -22.93 -24.80 -0.90
N GLY A 58 -22.45 -25.88 -0.26
CA GLY A 58 -22.09 -25.86 1.15
C GLY A 58 -20.98 -24.86 1.44
N GLN A 59 -19.94 -24.82 0.60
CA GLN A 59 -18.81 -23.90 0.75
C GLN A 59 -19.21 -22.43 0.52
N TYR A 60 -20.07 -22.15 -0.46
CA TYR A 60 -20.58 -20.80 -0.72
C TYR A 60 -21.51 -20.31 0.40
N ASN A 61 -22.42 -21.18 0.88
CA ASN A 61 -23.30 -20.84 1.99
C ASN A 61 -22.55 -20.66 3.31
N LEU A 62 -21.46 -21.41 3.51
CA LEU A 62 -20.52 -21.16 4.60
C LEU A 62 -19.93 -19.75 4.50
N GLY A 63 -19.47 -19.32 3.31
CA GLY A 63 -19.01 -17.95 3.07
C GLY A 63 -20.06 -16.91 3.45
N ASN A 64 -21.31 -17.10 3.01
CA ASN A 64 -22.41 -16.19 3.33
C ASN A 64 -22.66 -16.07 4.84
N ALA A 65 -22.70 -17.19 5.56
CA ALA A 65 -22.88 -17.21 7.00
C ALA A 65 -21.73 -16.51 7.73
N LEU A 66 -20.49 -16.79 7.34
CA LEU A 66 -19.30 -16.16 7.93
C LEU A 66 -19.28 -14.65 7.69
N TYR A 67 -19.63 -14.21 6.47
CA TYR A 67 -19.71 -12.79 6.13
C TYR A 67 -20.74 -12.06 7.01
N LYS A 68 -21.96 -12.62 7.13
CA LYS A 68 -23.00 -12.05 8.00
C LYS A 68 -22.62 -12.09 9.48
N GLY A 69 -21.93 -13.14 9.91
CA GLY A 69 -21.34 -13.28 11.25
C GLY A 69 -20.06 -12.46 11.48
N LYS A 70 -19.68 -11.57 10.55
CA LYS A 70 -18.50 -10.69 10.63
C LYS A 70 -17.14 -11.40 10.73
N LYS A 71 -17.09 -12.70 10.40
CA LYS A 71 -15.86 -13.50 10.26
C LYS A 71 -15.29 -13.34 8.85
N LEU A 72 -14.83 -12.13 8.54
CA LEU A 72 -14.54 -11.71 7.17
C LEU A 72 -13.37 -12.47 6.52
N ASP A 73 -12.31 -12.81 7.27
CA ASP A 73 -11.17 -13.56 6.72
C ASP A 73 -11.57 -14.99 6.32
N GLU A 74 -12.34 -15.67 7.17
CA GLU A 74 -12.88 -17.00 6.86
C GLU A 74 -13.88 -16.94 5.69
N ALA A 75 -14.70 -15.88 5.60
CA ALA A 75 -15.64 -15.69 4.52
C ALA A 75 -14.94 -15.53 3.16
N ALA A 76 -13.92 -14.66 3.09
CA ALA A 76 -13.13 -14.47 1.87
C ALA A 76 -12.48 -15.79 1.43
N THR A 77 -11.89 -16.54 2.38
CA THR A 77 -11.31 -17.86 2.12
C THR A 77 -12.36 -18.86 1.59
N ALA A 78 -13.58 -18.82 2.13
CA ALA A 78 -14.65 -19.68 1.69
C ALA A 78 -15.09 -19.38 0.24
N TYR A 79 -15.21 -18.11 -0.12
CA TYR A 79 -15.53 -17.71 -1.49
C TYR A 79 -14.40 -18.03 -2.47
N ASP A 80 -13.14 -17.76 -2.11
CA ASP A 80 -11.97 -18.09 -2.93
C ASP A 80 -11.91 -19.59 -3.27
N LYS A 81 -12.20 -20.46 -2.28
CA LYS A 81 -12.32 -21.90 -2.51
C LYS A 81 -13.36 -22.23 -3.58
N VAL A 82 -14.56 -21.65 -3.51
CA VAL A 82 -15.60 -21.84 -4.52
C VAL A 82 -15.12 -21.36 -5.88
N ALA A 83 -14.59 -20.15 -5.95
CA ALA A 83 -14.16 -19.52 -7.20
C ALA A 83 -13.04 -20.32 -7.90
N LYS A 84 -12.17 -20.99 -7.14
CA LYS A 84 -11.09 -21.83 -7.67
C LYS A 84 -11.51 -23.25 -8.04
N SER A 85 -12.56 -23.80 -7.42
CA SER A 85 -12.93 -25.22 -7.60
C SER A 85 -14.14 -25.45 -8.49
N THR A 86 -15.06 -24.49 -8.57
CA THR A 86 -16.30 -24.66 -9.34
C THR A 86 -16.02 -24.67 -10.84
N LYS A 87 -16.82 -25.45 -11.59
CA LYS A 87 -16.86 -25.42 -13.06
C LYS A 87 -18.04 -24.60 -13.59
N ASP A 88 -18.98 -24.23 -12.73
CA ASP A 88 -20.10 -23.36 -13.07
C ASP A 88 -19.60 -21.92 -13.12
N ARG A 89 -19.68 -21.31 -14.30
CA ARG A 89 -19.17 -19.95 -14.56
C ARG A 89 -19.99 -18.90 -13.81
N ASP A 90 -21.31 -19.06 -13.72
CA ASP A 90 -22.16 -18.12 -12.99
C ASP A 90 -21.89 -18.22 -11.48
N PHE A 91 -21.70 -19.44 -10.98
CA PHE A 91 -21.35 -19.64 -9.57
C PHE A 91 -19.94 -19.13 -9.24
N GLN A 92 -18.98 -19.32 -10.15
CA GLN A 92 -17.62 -18.77 -10.05
C GLN A 92 -17.65 -17.25 -9.98
N GLN A 93 -18.45 -16.61 -10.83
CA GLN A 93 -18.61 -15.16 -10.87
C GLN A 93 -19.16 -14.62 -9.55
N LYS A 94 -20.23 -15.22 -9.03
CA LYS A 94 -20.84 -14.86 -7.74
C LYS A 94 -19.87 -15.01 -6.57
N ALA A 95 -19.03 -16.05 -6.59
CA ALA A 95 -18.00 -16.26 -5.59
C ALA A 95 -16.96 -15.14 -5.61
N TYR A 96 -16.40 -14.80 -6.78
CA TYR A 96 -15.48 -13.67 -6.91
C TYR A 96 -16.11 -12.34 -6.50
N TYR A 97 -17.38 -12.11 -6.86
CA TYR A 97 -18.08 -10.90 -6.46
C TYR A 97 -18.19 -10.77 -4.92
N ASN A 98 -18.64 -11.82 -4.23
CA ASN A 98 -18.78 -11.80 -2.77
C ASN A 98 -17.44 -11.79 -2.04
N GLU A 99 -16.41 -12.42 -2.62
CA GLU A 99 -15.04 -12.28 -2.14
C GLU A 99 -14.60 -10.80 -2.18
N GLY A 100 -14.83 -10.12 -3.31
CA GLY A 100 -14.57 -8.69 -3.45
C GLY A 100 -15.32 -7.84 -2.43
N VAL A 101 -16.60 -8.08 -2.21
CA VAL A 101 -17.40 -7.39 -1.19
C VAL A 101 -16.81 -7.60 0.20
N THR A 102 -16.42 -8.83 0.51
CA THR A 102 -15.83 -9.19 1.80
C THR A 102 -14.48 -8.49 2.01
N LEU A 103 -13.58 -8.57 1.04
CA LEU A 103 -12.24 -7.95 1.09
C LEU A 103 -12.32 -6.42 1.15
N GLN A 104 -13.30 -5.82 0.46
CA GLN A 104 -13.55 -4.38 0.54
C GLN A 104 -13.97 -3.97 1.96
N GLN A 105 -14.83 -4.75 2.62
CA GLN A 105 -15.19 -4.50 4.03
C GLN A 105 -13.97 -4.60 4.96
N GLN A 106 -12.99 -5.43 4.63
CA GLN A 106 -11.71 -5.54 5.34
C GLN A 106 -10.68 -4.44 4.99
N GLN A 107 -11.00 -3.52 4.07
CA GLN A 107 -10.05 -2.54 3.53
C GLN A 107 -8.84 -3.15 2.81
N LYS A 108 -8.91 -4.42 2.41
CA LYS A 108 -7.92 -5.10 1.56
C LYS A 108 -8.16 -4.73 0.09
N LEU A 109 -7.89 -3.46 -0.22
CA LEU A 109 -8.27 -2.85 -1.50
C LEU A 109 -7.62 -3.51 -2.73
N PRO A 110 -6.30 -3.83 -2.74
CA PRO A 110 -5.70 -4.53 -3.88
C PRO A 110 -6.39 -5.85 -4.20
N GLU A 111 -6.65 -6.67 -3.18
CA GLU A 111 -7.24 -7.99 -3.33
C GLU A 111 -8.72 -7.91 -3.74
N CYS A 112 -9.48 -6.95 -3.19
CA CYS A 112 -10.87 -6.77 -3.59
C CYS A 112 -11.02 -6.30 -5.05
N ILE A 113 -10.10 -5.45 -5.52
CA ILE A 113 -10.05 -4.99 -6.91
C ILE A 113 -9.83 -6.19 -7.85
N ASP A 114 -8.91 -7.09 -7.50
CA ASP A 114 -8.65 -8.28 -8.31
C ASP A 114 -9.83 -9.25 -8.32
N ALA A 115 -10.50 -9.45 -7.19
CA ALA A 115 -11.72 -10.25 -7.10
C ALA A 115 -12.84 -9.68 -7.99
N TYR A 116 -13.13 -8.38 -7.93
CA TYR A 116 -14.13 -7.76 -8.80
C TYR A 116 -13.76 -7.81 -10.28
N LYS A 117 -12.48 -7.61 -10.63
CA LYS A 117 -12.01 -7.79 -12.01
C LYS A 117 -12.23 -9.22 -12.48
N ASN A 118 -11.96 -10.22 -11.64
CA ASN A 118 -12.21 -11.62 -12.00
C ASN A 118 -13.71 -11.90 -12.18
N ALA A 119 -14.59 -11.37 -11.33
CA ALA A 119 -16.03 -11.45 -11.55
C ALA A 119 -16.45 -10.85 -12.91
N LEU A 120 -15.94 -9.66 -13.25
CA LEU A 120 -16.24 -8.97 -14.52
C LEU A 120 -15.62 -9.64 -15.76
N LYS A 121 -14.53 -10.38 -15.62
CA LYS A 121 -14.01 -11.23 -16.72
C LYS A 121 -14.99 -12.37 -17.06
N ILE A 122 -15.81 -12.79 -16.10
CA ILE A 122 -16.79 -13.86 -16.30
C ILE A 122 -18.11 -13.30 -16.79
N ASN A 123 -18.64 -12.28 -16.11
CA ASN A 123 -19.82 -11.55 -16.52
C ASN A 123 -19.48 -10.05 -16.63
N PRO A 124 -19.13 -9.57 -17.83
CA PRO A 124 -18.84 -8.15 -18.02
C PRO A 124 -20.02 -7.25 -17.67
N GLU A 125 -21.26 -7.71 -17.81
CA GLU A 125 -22.48 -6.92 -17.67
C GLU A 125 -22.97 -6.78 -16.21
N ASP A 126 -22.24 -7.32 -15.24
CA ASP A 126 -22.54 -7.13 -13.83
C ASP A 126 -22.29 -5.67 -13.41
N GLN A 127 -23.37 -4.88 -13.34
CA GLN A 127 -23.32 -3.47 -12.97
C GLN A 127 -22.88 -3.25 -11.52
N ASP A 128 -23.26 -4.15 -10.60
CA ASP A 128 -22.90 -4.06 -9.18
C ASP A 128 -21.39 -4.28 -9.01
N ALA A 129 -20.82 -5.26 -9.71
CA ALA A 129 -19.39 -5.51 -9.73
C ALA A 129 -18.61 -4.33 -10.34
N ARG A 130 -19.10 -3.72 -11.44
CA ARG A 130 -18.50 -2.51 -12.04
C ARG A 130 -18.51 -1.34 -11.05
N PHE A 131 -19.64 -1.08 -10.41
CA PHE A 131 -19.79 -0.01 -9.43
C PHE A 131 -18.86 -0.20 -8.22
N ASN A 132 -18.83 -1.41 -7.66
CA ASN A 132 -17.99 -1.70 -6.50
C ASN A 132 -16.49 -1.65 -6.84
N LEU A 133 -16.08 -2.08 -8.04
CA LEU A 133 -14.72 -1.93 -8.53
C LEU A 133 -14.32 -0.45 -8.61
N GLN A 134 -15.17 0.40 -9.19
CA GLN A 134 -14.91 1.85 -9.27
C GLN A 134 -14.74 2.46 -7.88
N LYS A 135 -15.62 2.08 -6.94
CA LYS A 135 -15.54 2.52 -5.55
C LYS A 135 -14.22 2.08 -4.89
N ALA A 136 -13.81 0.83 -5.08
CA ALA A 136 -12.56 0.30 -4.53
C ALA A 136 -11.33 1.02 -5.10
N LEU A 137 -11.31 1.30 -6.41
CA LEU A 137 -10.24 2.06 -7.07
C LEU A 137 -10.15 3.49 -6.53
N ALA A 138 -11.28 4.17 -6.36
CA ALA A 138 -11.33 5.52 -5.78
C ALA A 138 -10.80 5.54 -4.34
N GLN A 139 -11.20 4.55 -3.53
CA GLN A 139 -10.68 4.39 -2.16
C GLN A 139 -9.16 4.16 -2.15
N GLN A 140 -8.65 3.34 -3.08
CA GLN A 140 -7.21 3.06 -3.17
C GLN A 140 -6.42 4.31 -3.55
N GLN A 141 -6.91 5.08 -4.53
CA GLN A 141 -6.30 6.34 -4.95
C GLN A 141 -6.27 7.36 -3.80
N GLN A 142 -7.38 7.49 -3.06
CA GLN A 142 -7.46 8.39 -1.92
C GLN A 142 -6.43 8.01 -0.82
N GLN A 143 -6.30 6.72 -0.51
CA GLN A 143 -5.29 6.25 0.46
C GLN A 143 -3.86 6.53 -0.01
N GLN A 144 -3.57 6.38 -1.32
CA GLN A 144 -2.26 6.69 -1.87
C GLN A 144 -1.94 8.19 -1.79
N GLN A 145 -2.91 9.07 -2.11
CA GLN A 145 -2.75 10.51 -1.99
C GLN A 145 -2.51 10.95 -0.54
N GLN A 146 -3.25 10.39 0.42
CA GLN A 146 -3.04 10.67 1.85
C GLN A 146 -1.64 10.25 2.30
N LYS A 147 -1.16 9.07 1.87
CA LYS A 147 0.21 8.61 2.17
C LYS A 147 1.27 9.55 1.59
N GLN A 148 1.09 10.05 0.36
CA GLN A 148 2.01 11.01 -0.25
C GLN A 148 2.01 12.35 0.49
N GLN A 149 0.84 12.88 0.84
CA GLN A 149 0.71 14.13 1.61
C GLN A 149 1.36 14.02 3.00
N GLN A 150 1.30 12.87 3.66
CA GLN A 150 1.98 12.65 4.94
C GLN A 150 3.51 12.53 4.84
N GLN A 151 4.04 12.17 3.66
CA GLN A 151 5.48 12.02 3.44
C GLN A 151 6.17 13.34 3.08
N GLN A 152 5.48 14.26 2.39
CA GLN A 152 6.06 15.56 1.99
C GLN A 152 6.55 16.44 3.18
N PRO A 153 5.84 16.56 4.32
CA PRO A 153 6.32 17.32 5.48
C PRO A 153 7.59 16.72 6.10
N LYS A 154 7.69 15.37 6.14
CA LYS A 154 8.83 14.67 6.75
C LYS A 154 10.13 14.88 5.98
N GLN A 155 10.08 14.98 4.66
CA GLN A 155 11.26 15.31 3.85
C GLN A 155 11.68 16.78 4.01
N LYS A 156 10.73 17.73 4.00
CA LYS A 156 11.03 19.16 4.22
C LYS A 156 11.60 19.43 5.63
N GLN A 157 11.08 18.78 6.67
CA GLN A 157 11.63 18.88 8.03
C GLN A 157 13.02 18.25 8.17
N LYS A 158 13.29 17.12 7.50
CA LYS A 158 14.64 16.52 7.49
C LYS A 158 15.65 17.43 6.79
N GLN A 159 15.28 18.03 5.65
CA GLN A 159 16.12 18.98 4.93
C GLN A 159 16.39 20.25 5.74
N GLN A 160 15.36 20.81 6.41
CA GLN A 160 15.55 21.97 7.29
C GLN A 160 16.46 21.66 8.49
N LYS A 161 16.33 20.48 9.11
CA LYS A 161 17.24 20.07 10.20
C LYS A 161 18.68 19.88 9.71
N GLN A 162 18.89 19.34 8.50
CA GLN A 162 20.23 19.22 7.91
C GLN A 162 20.84 20.58 7.57
N GLN A 163 20.06 21.52 7.02
CA GLN A 163 20.52 22.89 6.79
C GLN A 163 20.86 23.63 8.10
N GLN A 164 20.06 23.46 9.15
CA GLN A 164 20.37 24.04 10.47
C GLN A 164 21.65 23.44 11.08
N GLN A 165 21.88 22.13 10.94
CA GLN A 165 23.11 21.50 11.41
C GLN A 165 24.34 21.95 10.60
N GLN A 166 24.21 22.13 9.28
CA GLN A 166 25.30 22.68 8.46
C GLN A 166 25.60 24.15 8.78
N GLN A 167 24.59 24.96 9.10
CA GLN A 167 24.80 26.34 9.56
C GLN A 167 25.46 26.41 10.95
N GLN A 168 25.21 25.44 11.83
CA GLN A 168 25.88 25.37 13.14
C GLN A 168 27.31 24.81 13.08
N GLN A 169 27.69 24.14 11.99
CA GLN A 169 29.04 23.60 11.78
C GLN A 169 29.93 24.50 10.91
N GLN A 170 29.41 25.60 10.36
CA GLN A 170 30.31 26.64 9.84
C GLN A 170 31.06 27.24 11.04
N PRO A 171 32.41 27.32 11.00
CA PRO A 171 33.13 28.07 12.01
C PRO A 171 32.57 29.48 11.99
N GLN A 172 32.17 29.99 13.16
CA GLN A 172 32.04 31.44 13.35
C GLN A 172 33.39 32.02 12.93
N GLN A 173 33.49 32.49 11.69
CA GLN A 173 34.44 33.52 11.37
C GLN A 173 34.09 34.63 12.34
N GLN A 174 34.93 34.80 13.37
CA GLN A 174 34.94 36.00 14.18
C GLN A 174 34.99 37.14 13.19
N GLN A 175 33.82 37.71 12.91
CA GLN A 175 33.68 38.97 12.24
C GLN A 175 34.38 39.91 13.21
N SER A 176 35.67 40.17 12.94
CA SER A 176 36.45 41.09 13.74
C SER A 176 35.59 42.34 13.79
N LYS A 177 35.14 42.71 14.99
CA LYS A 177 34.42 43.95 15.23
C LYS A 177 35.42 45.09 15.03
N LEU A 178 35.88 45.26 13.80
CA LEU A 178 36.54 46.47 13.36
C LEU A 178 35.42 47.49 13.37
N THR A 179 35.37 48.32 14.41
CA THR A 179 34.36 49.37 14.49
C THR A 179 34.51 50.27 13.27
N LYS A 180 33.43 50.91 12.81
CA LYS A 180 33.49 51.81 11.64
C LYS A 180 34.66 52.81 11.74
N GLN A 181 34.95 53.28 12.96
CA GLN A 181 36.09 54.15 13.25
C GLN A 181 37.45 53.50 12.98
N GLN A 182 37.64 52.22 13.33
CA GLN A 182 38.87 51.49 13.04
C GLN A 182 39.04 51.24 11.53
N ALA A 183 37.94 51.01 10.80
CA ALA A 183 37.98 50.90 9.34
C ALA A 183 38.33 52.24 8.67
N GLU A 184 37.77 53.35 9.14
CA GLU A 184 38.09 54.69 8.66
C GLU A 184 39.54 55.11 8.97
N GLN A 185 40.05 54.77 10.15
CA GLN A 185 41.45 55.01 10.52
C GLN A 185 42.41 54.21 9.63
N LEU A 186 42.08 52.95 9.34
CA LEU A 186 42.88 52.10 8.46
C LEU A 186 42.88 52.65 7.02
N LEU A 187 41.73 53.10 6.53
CA LEU A 187 41.61 53.69 5.19
C LEU A 187 42.46 54.95 5.06
N LYS A 188 42.38 55.86 6.04
CA LYS A 188 43.22 57.07 6.07
C LYS A 188 44.71 56.72 6.12
N ALA A 189 45.10 55.73 6.91
CA ALA A 189 46.48 55.29 6.99
C ALA A 189 47.00 54.70 5.66
N MET A 190 46.12 54.04 4.88
CA MET A 190 46.48 53.53 3.55
C MET A 190 46.60 54.65 2.51
N GLU A 191 45.66 55.59 2.47
CA GLU A 191 45.74 56.75 1.56
C GLU A 191 47.01 57.58 1.80
N GLN A 192 47.41 57.71 3.06
CA GLN A 192 48.60 58.47 3.43
C GLN A 192 49.88 57.73 3.01
N LYS A 193 49.92 56.40 3.17
CA LYS A 193 51.00 55.58 2.62
C LYS A 193 51.10 55.67 1.10
N GLU A 194 49.97 55.69 0.40
CA GLU A 194 49.93 55.81 -1.06
C GLU A 194 50.50 57.15 -1.53
N LYS A 195 50.12 58.25 -0.88
CA LYS A 195 50.68 59.58 -1.16
C LYS A 195 52.18 59.65 -0.89
N ASP A 196 52.63 59.13 0.25
CA ASP A 196 54.06 59.08 0.57
C ASP A 196 54.85 58.26 -0.46
N LEU A 197 54.26 57.18 -0.96
CA LEU A 197 54.83 56.35 -2.03
C LEU A 197 54.90 57.11 -3.35
N GLN A 198 53.83 57.81 -3.73
CA GLN A 198 53.82 58.66 -4.93
C GLN A 198 54.86 59.77 -4.85
N GLU A 199 54.98 60.46 -3.72
CA GLU A 199 55.96 61.52 -3.53
C GLU A 199 57.40 60.99 -3.58
N LYS A 200 57.65 59.79 -3.02
CA LYS A 200 58.95 59.11 -3.15
C LYS A 200 59.25 58.70 -4.59
N MET A 201 58.25 58.22 -5.33
CA MET A 201 58.39 57.87 -6.74
C MET A 201 58.68 59.10 -7.60
N GLU A 202 58.00 60.22 -7.36
CA GLU A 202 58.26 61.48 -8.06
C GLU A 202 59.66 62.03 -7.76
N LYS A 203 60.10 61.98 -6.49
CA LYS A 203 61.47 62.37 -6.11
C LYS A 203 62.54 61.44 -6.71
N ALA A 204 62.25 60.14 -6.81
CA ALA A 204 63.14 59.18 -7.49
C ALA A 204 63.23 59.44 -9.01
N HIS A 205 62.15 59.89 -9.64
CA HIS A 205 62.14 60.28 -11.07
C HIS A 205 62.75 61.67 -11.35
N ALA A 206 62.87 62.54 -10.36
CA ALA A 206 63.45 63.88 -10.50
C ALA A 206 64.98 63.95 -10.29
N THR A 207 65.65 62.82 -9.99
CA THR A 207 67.10 62.79 -9.81
C THR A 207 67.79 62.40 -11.13
N PRO A 208 68.63 63.24 -11.75
CA PRO A 208 69.30 62.88 -13.00
C PRO A 208 70.34 61.78 -12.73
N GLN A 209 70.21 60.65 -13.43
CA GLN A 209 71.28 59.65 -13.48
C GLN A 209 72.51 60.27 -14.16
N GLN A 210 73.58 60.54 -13.38
CA GLN A 210 74.89 60.74 -13.96
C GLN A 210 75.47 59.40 -14.41
N PRO A 211 76.08 59.32 -15.60
CA PRO A 211 76.71 58.09 -16.07
C PRO A 211 78.07 57.92 -15.37
N GLU A 212 78.22 56.89 -14.54
CA GLU A 212 79.54 56.42 -14.12
C GLU A 212 80.28 55.87 -15.34
N LYS A 213 81.28 56.62 -15.81
CA LYS A 213 82.35 56.12 -16.67
C LYS A 213 83.33 55.39 -15.77
N ASP A 214 83.41 54.07 -15.91
CA ASP A 214 84.61 53.33 -15.58
C ASP A 214 85.36 53.01 -16.88
N TRP A 215 86.64 53.38 -16.84
CA TRP A 215 87.78 53.14 -17.72
C TRP A 215 87.75 51.89 -18.61
#